data_AF-A0A2K6NMD0-F1
#
_entry.id   AF-A0A2K6NMD0-F1
#
_cell.length_a   1.000
_cell.length_b   1.000
_cell.length_c   1.000
_cell.angle_alpha   90.00
_cell.angle_beta   90.00
_cell.angle_gamma   90.00
#
_symmetry.space_group_name_H-M   'P 1'
#
loop_
_entity.id
_entity.type
_entity.pdbx_description
1 polymer ?
#
loop_
_entity_poly.entity_id
_entity_poly.type
_entity_poly.pdbx_seq_one_letter_code
_entity_poly.pdbx_strand_id
1 'polypeptide(L)'
;MLSAVTGLGSIESTVAKNLPVVSIHQLGLCLSRASASVLNLNCSLILLPMCRTLLAYFRGSQKVPSRRTRRLLDKSRTFHITCGVTICIFSGVHVAAHLVNALNFSVSYSEDFVELNAARYRNEDPRKLLFTTVPGLTGVCMVVVLFLMITASTYAIRVSNYDIFWYTHNLFFVFYMLLMLHVSGGLLKYQTNLDTHPPGCINLNRTSSQNISLPEYFSEHFHEPFPEEFSKPEEFTQNTFVKICMEEPRFQANFPQTWLWISGPLCLYCAERLYRYIRSNKPVTIISVISHPSDVMEIRMVKENFKARPGQYIILHCPSVSALENHPFTLTMCPTETKATFGVHLKIVGDWT
;
A
#
# COMPACT_ATOMS: atom_id res chain seq x y z
N MET A 1 2.83 -5.78 13.44
CA MET A 1 1.46 -6.19 13.82
C MET A 1 1.06 -5.64 15.19
N LEU A 2 1.93 -5.69 16.21
CA LEU A 2 1.59 -5.17 17.57
C LEU A 2 1.47 -3.64 17.67
N SER A 3 2.23 -2.85 16.90
CA SER A 3 2.13 -1.37 16.97
C SER A 3 0.85 -0.78 16.37
N ALA A 4 0.05 -1.58 15.65
CA ALA A 4 -1.26 -1.14 15.17
C ALA A 4 -2.34 -1.25 16.27
N VAL A 5 -2.10 -2.09 17.29
CA VAL A 5 -3.04 -2.32 18.39
C VAL A 5 -2.81 -1.33 19.54
N THR A 6 -1.57 -0.89 19.77
CA THR A 6 -1.26 0.09 20.82
C THR A 6 -1.79 1.49 20.53
N GLY A 7 -2.12 1.81 19.28
CA GLY A 7 -2.80 3.04 18.90
C GLY A 7 -4.33 2.99 19.04
N LEU A 8 -4.93 1.82 19.34
CA LEU A 8 -6.38 1.72 19.60
C LEU A 8 -6.75 2.40 20.93
N GLY A 9 -5.93 2.23 21.98
CA GLY A 9 -6.27 2.67 23.34
C GLY A 9 -6.36 4.19 23.55
N SER A 10 -5.63 5.00 22.76
CA SER A 10 -5.73 6.47 22.85
C SER A 10 -6.95 7.05 22.13
N ILE A 11 -7.48 6.35 21.12
CA ILE A 11 -8.67 6.81 20.38
C ILE A 11 -9.95 6.32 21.05
N GLU A 12 -9.92 5.16 21.72
CA GLU A 12 -11.03 4.58 22.49
C GLU A 12 -11.57 5.52 23.58
N SER A 13 -10.72 6.36 24.18
CA SER A 13 -11.13 7.24 25.30
C SER A 13 -11.85 8.52 24.86
N THR A 14 -11.76 8.89 23.57
CA THR A 14 -12.15 10.26 23.14
C THR A 14 -13.62 10.44 22.82
N VAL A 15 -14.30 9.36 22.44
CA VAL A 15 -15.57 9.48 21.72
C VAL A 15 -16.62 8.49 22.26
N ALA A 16 -16.52 8.15 23.54
CA ALA A 16 -17.49 7.31 24.22
C ALA A 16 -18.45 8.20 25.03
N LYS A 17 -19.53 8.63 24.39
CA LYS A 17 -20.90 8.72 24.95
C LYS A 17 -21.89 9.30 23.93
N ASN A 18 -22.82 8.42 23.51
CA ASN A 18 -24.15 8.69 22.95
C ASN A 18 -24.26 9.37 21.56
N LEU A 19 -24.33 8.59 20.47
CA LEU A 19 -25.18 8.80 19.27
C LEU A 19 -24.81 7.78 18.15
N PRO A 20 -25.78 7.22 17.37
CA PRO A 20 -25.50 6.28 16.27
C PRO A 20 -24.58 6.83 15.16
N VAL A 21 -24.50 8.17 15.03
CA VAL A 21 -23.63 8.88 14.07
C VAL A 21 -22.14 8.73 14.42
N VAL A 22 -21.81 8.60 15.70
CA VAL A 22 -20.43 8.47 16.21
C VAL A 22 -19.81 7.11 15.83
N SER A 23 -20.62 6.05 15.84
CA SER A 23 -20.17 4.69 15.49
C SER A 23 -19.78 4.58 14.02
N ILE A 24 -20.52 5.25 13.12
CA ILE A 24 -20.25 5.24 11.67
C ILE A 24 -18.94 5.99 11.35
N HIS A 25 -18.69 7.11 12.05
CA HIS A 25 -17.45 7.88 11.88
C HIS A 25 -16.21 7.05 12.28
N GLN A 26 -16.28 6.36 13.41
CA GLN A 26 -15.18 5.51 13.89
C GLN A 26 -14.96 4.30 12.99
N LEU A 27 -16.03 3.66 12.51
CA LEU A 27 -15.93 2.48 11.66
C LEU A 27 -15.23 2.79 10.33
N GLY A 28 -15.57 3.90 9.68
CA GLY A 28 -14.95 4.31 8.42
C GLY A 28 -13.45 4.63 8.56
N LEU A 29 -13.03 5.28 9.66
CA LEU A 29 -11.62 5.54 9.94
C LEU A 29 -10.84 4.25 10.26
N CYS A 30 -11.42 3.36 11.06
CA CYS A 30 -10.79 2.07 11.38
C CYS A 30 -10.61 1.21 10.12
N LEU A 31 -11.65 1.15 9.27
CA LEU A 31 -11.62 0.36 8.04
C LEU A 31 -10.63 0.93 7.03
N SER A 32 -10.54 2.27 6.88
CA SER A 32 -9.57 2.89 5.98
C SER A 32 -8.12 2.63 6.42
N ARG A 33 -7.83 2.68 7.73
CA ARG A 33 -6.48 2.39 8.27
C ARG A 33 -6.10 0.92 8.19
N ALA A 34 -7.03 0.02 8.48
CA ALA A 34 -6.82 -1.42 8.38
C ALA A 34 -6.56 -1.83 6.92
N SER A 35 -7.42 -1.39 5.99
CA SER A 35 -7.26 -1.65 4.56
C SER A 35 -5.96 -1.04 4.00
N ALA A 36 -5.58 0.17 4.41
CA ALA A 36 -4.31 0.78 4.03
C ALA A 36 -3.09 -0.05 4.47
N SER A 37 -3.13 -0.64 5.67
CA SER A 37 -2.04 -1.49 6.17
C SER A 37 -1.91 -2.78 5.35
N VAL A 38 -3.04 -3.40 4.99
CA VAL A 38 -3.07 -4.58 4.11
C VAL A 38 -2.57 -4.23 2.70
N LEU A 39 -2.97 -3.07 2.16
CA LEU A 39 -2.49 -2.57 0.88
C LEU A 39 -0.98 -2.33 0.89
N ASN A 40 -0.45 -1.65 1.92
CA ASN A 40 0.99 -1.42 2.06
C ASN A 40 1.79 -2.72 2.07
N LEU A 41 1.32 -3.72 2.81
CA LEU A 41 1.95 -5.04 2.85
C LEU A 41 1.92 -5.73 1.47
N ASN A 42 0.77 -5.76 0.81
CA ASN A 42 0.66 -6.45 -0.49
C ASN A 42 1.42 -5.71 -1.60
N CYS A 43 1.40 -4.38 -1.62
CA CYS A 43 2.20 -3.56 -2.51
C CYS A 43 3.71 -3.71 -2.25
N SER A 44 4.13 -4.04 -1.02
CA SER A 44 5.52 -4.40 -0.73
C SER A 44 5.87 -5.78 -1.32
N LEU A 45 5.00 -6.77 -1.13
CA LEU A 45 5.25 -8.17 -1.50
C LEU A 45 5.13 -8.46 -3.00
N ILE A 46 4.31 -7.70 -3.75
CA ILE A 46 4.00 -7.99 -5.16
C ILE A 46 5.23 -7.91 -6.11
N LEU A 47 6.25 -7.12 -5.74
CA LEU A 47 7.50 -6.97 -6.52
C LEU A 47 8.49 -8.12 -6.33
N LEU A 48 8.54 -8.70 -5.11
CA LEU A 48 9.44 -9.79 -4.76
C LEU A 48 9.36 -11.01 -5.72
N PRO A 49 8.17 -11.52 -6.10
CA PRO A 49 8.08 -12.64 -7.04
C PRO A 49 8.56 -12.30 -8.46
N MET A 50 8.75 -11.02 -8.80
CA MET A 50 9.24 -10.58 -10.12
C MET A 50 10.77 -10.45 -10.18
N CYS A 51 11.45 -10.53 -9.05
CA CYS A 51 12.91 -10.58 -8.93
C CYS A 51 13.47 -11.97 -9.30
N ARG A 52 13.22 -12.42 -10.54
CA ARG A 52 13.54 -13.79 -11.00
C ARG A 52 14.99 -14.21 -10.81
N THR A 53 15.98 -13.31 -10.92
CA THR A 53 17.39 -13.66 -10.72
C THR A 53 17.66 -14.01 -9.26
N LEU A 54 17.11 -13.21 -8.34
CA LEU A 54 17.18 -13.49 -6.90
C LEU A 54 16.46 -14.80 -6.56
N LEU A 55 15.25 -15.02 -7.11
CA LEU A 55 14.53 -16.29 -6.92
C LEU A 55 15.34 -17.49 -7.43
N ALA A 56 16.00 -17.36 -8.58
CA ALA A 56 16.85 -18.41 -9.14
C ALA A 56 18.09 -18.66 -8.26
N TYR A 57 18.69 -17.61 -7.69
CA TYR A 57 19.80 -17.71 -6.74
C TYR A 57 19.38 -18.42 -5.45
N PHE A 58 18.25 -18.01 -4.85
CA PHE A 58 17.72 -18.66 -3.65
C PHE A 58 17.36 -20.12 -3.88
N ARG A 59 16.86 -20.47 -5.08
CA ARG A 59 16.60 -21.85 -5.47
C ARG A 59 17.87 -22.71 -5.53
N GLY A 60 18.97 -22.13 -6.02
CA GLY A 60 20.27 -22.81 -6.15
C GLY A 60 21.10 -22.83 -4.86
N SER A 61 20.74 -22.02 -3.87
CA SER A 61 21.44 -21.95 -2.59
C SER A 61 21.16 -23.19 -1.75
N GLN A 62 22.23 -23.84 -1.25
CA GLN A 62 22.12 -24.97 -0.33
C GLN A 62 21.52 -24.59 1.03
N LYS A 63 21.37 -23.28 1.32
CA LYS A 63 20.80 -22.75 2.56
C LYS A 63 19.27 -22.83 2.65
N VAL A 64 18.56 -23.24 1.59
CA VAL A 64 17.11 -23.52 1.63
C VAL A 64 16.88 -25.03 1.61
N PRO A 65 17.00 -25.72 2.76
CA PRO A 65 16.84 -27.17 2.85
C PRO A 65 15.37 -27.62 2.75
N SER A 66 14.42 -26.72 3.03
CA SER A 66 13.00 -27.07 3.06
C SER A 66 12.42 -27.22 1.66
N ARG A 67 11.97 -28.45 1.35
CA ARG A 67 11.21 -28.77 0.12
C ARG A 67 9.96 -27.89 -0.02
N ARG A 68 9.37 -27.43 1.09
CA ARG A 68 8.17 -26.57 1.10
C ARG A 68 8.48 -25.18 0.57
N THR A 69 9.58 -24.57 1.01
CA THR A 69 9.99 -23.24 0.56
C THR A 69 10.33 -23.25 -0.93
N ARG A 70 11.04 -24.28 -1.41
CA ARG A 70 11.34 -24.44 -2.84
C ARG A 70 10.07 -24.51 -3.70
N ARG A 71 9.07 -25.29 -3.27
CA ARG A 71 7.75 -25.34 -3.94
C ARG A 71 7.02 -24.00 -3.98
N LEU A 72 7.16 -23.18 -2.93
CA LEU A 72 6.57 -21.83 -2.92
C LEU A 72 7.28 -20.89 -3.90
N LEU A 73 8.61 -20.96 -4.00
CA LEU A 73 9.38 -20.18 -4.98
C LEU A 73 9.01 -20.57 -6.43
N ASP A 74 8.78 -21.86 -6.69
CA ASP A 74 8.34 -22.34 -8.01
C ASP A 74 6.96 -21.79 -8.41
N LYS A 75 6.11 -21.46 -7.43
CA LYS A 75 4.80 -20.82 -7.63
C LYS A 75 4.83 -19.29 -7.47
N SER A 76 6.00 -18.66 -7.59
CA SER A 76 6.17 -17.19 -7.48
C SER A 76 5.22 -16.38 -8.37
N ARG A 77 4.96 -16.83 -9.61
CA ARG A 77 3.97 -16.18 -10.48
C ARG A 77 2.55 -16.23 -9.91
N THR A 78 2.13 -17.37 -9.36
CA THR A 78 0.82 -17.50 -8.71
C THR A 78 0.75 -16.58 -7.50
N PHE A 79 1.82 -16.51 -6.70
CA PHE A 79 1.89 -15.59 -5.56
C PHE A 79 1.72 -14.12 -5.98
N HIS A 80 2.39 -13.68 -7.06
CA HIS A 80 2.18 -12.34 -7.60
C HIS A 80 0.72 -12.05 -7.95
N ILE A 81 0.05 -13.00 -8.63
CA ILE A 81 -1.36 -12.87 -9.01
C ILE A 81 -2.25 -12.79 -7.76
N THR A 82 -2.00 -13.62 -6.74
CA THR A 82 -2.73 -13.58 -5.47
C THR A 82 -2.56 -12.25 -4.75
N CYS A 83 -1.34 -11.70 -4.70
CA CYS A 83 -1.11 -10.34 -4.18
C CYS A 83 -1.88 -9.30 -4.99
N GLY A 84 -1.86 -9.40 -6.33
CA GLY A 84 -2.61 -8.51 -7.21
C GLY A 84 -4.11 -8.51 -6.90
N VAL A 85 -4.74 -9.69 -6.84
CA VAL A 85 -6.17 -9.83 -6.49
C VAL A 85 -6.47 -9.25 -5.11
N THR A 86 -5.59 -9.49 -4.13
CA THR A 86 -5.75 -8.94 -2.77
C THR A 86 -5.71 -7.41 -2.78
N ILE A 87 -4.80 -6.80 -3.56
CA ILE A 87 -4.74 -5.34 -3.74
C ILE A 87 -6.06 -4.82 -4.34
N CYS A 88 -6.63 -5.48 -5.34
CA CYS A 88 -7.90 -5.06 -5.94
C CYS A 88 -9.04 -5.02 -4.92
N ILE A 89 -9.20 -6.11 -4.15
CA ILE A 89 -10.29 -6.24 -3.17
C ILE A 89 -10.15 -5.18 -2.07
N PHE A 90 -8.97 -5.08 -1.47
CA PHE A 90 -8.74 -4.12 -0.38
C PHE A 90 -8.68 -2.67 -0.87
N SER A 91 -8.35 -2.42 -2.14
CA SER A 91 -8.46 -1.09 -2.75
C SER A 91 -9.92 -0.65 -2.83
N GLY A 92 -10.83 -1.54 -3.25
CA GLY A 92 -12.27 -1.26 -3.24
C GLY A 92 -12.78 -0.94 -1.83
N VAL A 93 -12.41 -1.74 -0.83
CA VAL A 93 -12.76 -1.49 0.58
C VAL A 93 -12.19 -0.16 1.07
N HIS A 94 -10.94 0.15 0.73
CA HIS A 94 -10.27 1.38 1.12
C HIS A 94 -10.94 2.63 0.53
N VAL A 95 -11.28 2.60 -0.76
CA VAL A 95 -12.02 3.69 -1.44
C VAL A 95 -13.40 3.88 -0.82
N ALA A 96 -14.14 2.79 -0.58
CA ALA A 96 -15.46 2.86 0.07
C ALA A 96 -15.36 3.47 1.48
N ALA A 97 -14.37 3.06 2.28
CA ALA A 97 -14.12 3.63 3.59
C ALA A 97 -13.78 5.13 3.52
N HIS A 98 -12.97 5.55 2.55
CA HIS A 98 -12.67 6.97 2.33
C HIS A 98 -13.88 7.78 1.88
N LEU A 99 -14.79 7.22 1.08
CA LEU A 99 -16.02 7.88 0.68
C LEU A 99 -16.95 8.11 1.88
N VAL A 100 -17.11 7.09 2.74
CA VAL A 100 -17.87 7.22 4.00
C VAL A 100 -17.24 8.28 4.90
N ASN A 101 -15.91 8.30 5.02
CA ASN A 101 -15.20 9.32 5.80
C ASN A 101 -15.38 10.73 5.21
N ALA A 102 -15.33 10.88 3.88
CA ALA A 102 -15.54 12.17 3.22
C ALA A 102 -16.95 12.74 3.48
N LEU A 103 -17.98 11.88 3.44
CA LEU A 103 -19.35 12.26 3.81
C LEU A 103 -19.43 12.68 5.29
N ASN A 104 -18.81 11.89 6.16
CA ASN A 104 -18.79 12.19 7.60
C ASN A 104 -18.04 13.50 7.90
N PHE A 105 -16.93 13.80 7.22
CA PHE A 105 -16.21 15.07 7.40
C PHE A 105 -17.02 16.28 6.91
N SER A 106 -17.88 16.11 5.89
CA SER A 106 -18.77 17.16 5.41
C SER A 106 -19.90 17.46 6.40
N VAL A 107 -20.53 16.41 6.94
CA VAL A 107 -21.70 16.53 7.85
C VAL A 107 -21.29 16.89 9.28
N SER A 108 -20.19 16.34 9.78
CA SER A 108 -19.70 16.49 11.16
C SER A 108 -18.68 17.62 11.33
N TYR A 109 -18.73 18.65 10.47
CA TYR A 109 -17.87 19.82 10.59
C TYR A 109 -18.08 20.53 11.93
N SER A 110 -17.00 20.71 12.71
CA SER A 110 -17.03 21.42 14.00
C SER A 110 -16.30 22.76 13.88
N GLU A 111 -16.98 23.87 14.14
CA GLU A 111 -16.37 25.20 14.17
C GLU A 111 -15.35 25.36 15.31
N ASP A 112 -15.41 24.49 16.32
CA ASP A 112 -14.53 24.53 17.48
C ASP A 112 -13.12 24.02 17.21
N PHE A 113 -12.95 23.14 16.22
CA PHE A 113 -11.67 22.48 15.89
C PHE A 113 -11.36 22.53 14.39
N VAL A 114 -11.20 23.74 13.86
CA VAL A 114 -10.93 24.00 12.43
C VAL A 114 -9.71 23.22 11.92
N GLU A 115 -8.67 23.03 12.74
CA GLU A 115 -7.45 22.32 12.34
C GLU A 115 -7.60 20.80 12.13
N LEU A 116 -8.70 20.23 12.65
CA LEU A 116 -9.03 18.81 12.54
C LEU A 116 -9.97 18.54 11.35
N ASN A 117 -10.69 19.56 10.89
CA ASN A 117 -11.63 19.42 9.79
C ASN A 117 -10.89 19.27 8.46
N ALA A 118 -11.24 18.21 7.72
CA ALA A 118 -10.80 18.06 6.34
C ALA A 118 -11.61 18.95 5.38
N ALA A 119 -12.88 19.24 5.70
CA ALA A 119 -13.76 20.13 4.95
C ALA A 119 -13.51 21.61 5.33
N ARG A 120 -13.67 22.53 4.38
CA ARG A 120 -13.49 23.98 4.59
C ARG A 120 -14.70 24.66 5.26
N TYR A 121 -15.89 24.09 5.10
CA TYR A 121 -17.14 24.59 5.67
C TYR A 121 -18.14 23.44 5.84
N ARG A 122 -19.17 23.66 6.67
CA ARG A 122 -20.23 22.68 6.95
C ARG A 122 -21.02 22.34 5.68
N ASN A 123 -21.26 21.04 5.45
CA ASN A 123 -21.95 20.51 4.26
C ASN A 123 -21.23 20.80 2.94
N GLU A 124 -19.90 20.95 2.95
CA GLU A 124 -19.13 21.02 1.70
C GLU A 124 -19.34 19.76 0.86
N ASP A 125 -19.52 19.92 -0.46
CA ASP A 125 -19.65 18.80 -1.38
C ASP A 125 -18.47 17.82 -1.21
N PRO A 126 -18.72 16.53 -0.85
CA PRO A 126 -17.66 15.54 -0.67
C PRO A 126 -16.78 15.36 -1.92
N ARG A 127 -17.34 15.66 -3.11
CA ARG A 127 -16.63 15.64 -4.38
C ARG A 127 -15.51 16.69 -4.43
N LYS A 128 -15.72 17.88 -3.87
CA LYS A 128 -14.68 18.90 -3.78
C LYS A 128 -13.52 18.38 -2.94
N LEU A 129 -13.81 17.80 -1.76
CA LEU A 129 -12.80 17.18 -0.91
C LEU A 129 -11.98 16.09 -1.64
N LEU A 130 -12.63 15.29 -2.49
CA LEU A 130 -11.96 14.25 -3.28
C LEU A 130 -11.06 14.82 -4.39
N PHE A 131 -11.41 15.93 -5.04
CA PHE A 131 -10.63 16.46 -6.17
C PHE A 131 -9.68 17.60 -5.81
N THR A 132 -9.84 18.25 -4.66
CA THR A 132 -8.98 19.37 -4.24
C THR A 132 -7.90 18.96 -3.24
N THR A 133 -8.05 17.81 -2.56
CA THR A 133 -7.03 17.33 -1.62
C THR A 133 -6.01 16.45 -2.33
N VAL A 134 -4.74 16.52 -1.90
CA VAL A 134 -3.66 15.70 -2.45
C VAL A 134 -3.98 14.20 -2.33
N PRO A 135 -4.40 13.66 -1.16
CA PRO A 135 -4.78 12.25 -1.05
C PRO A 135 -5.97 11.86 -1.91
N GLY A 136 -6.97 12.75 -2.05
CA GLY A 136 -8.14 12.50 -2.89
C GLY A 136 -7.79 12.38 -4.37
N LEU A 137 -7.11 13.38 -4.93
CA LEU A 137 -6.76 13.41 -6.35
C LEU A 137 -5.80 12.27 -6.71
N THR A 138 -4.75 12.07 -5.91
CA THR A 138 -3.82 10.96 -6.10
C THR A 138 -4.50 9.60 -5.98
N GLY A 139 -5.44 9.44 -5.03
CA GLY A 139 -6.22 8.22 -4.86
C GLY A 139 -7.09 7.88 -6.06
N VAL A 140 -7.79 8.86 -6.64
CA VAL A 140 -8.58 8.67 -7.86
C VAL A 140 -7.68 8.28 -9.03
N CYS A 141 -6.56 8.99 -9.24
CA CYS A 141 -5.59 8.64 -10.28
C CYS A 141 -5.04 7.23 -10.11
N MET A 142 -4.73 6.81 -8.88
CA MET A 142 -4.26 5.45 -8.57
C MET A 142 -5.31 4.39 -8.91
N VAL A 143 -6.58 4.62 -8.59
CA VAL A 143 -7.67 3.68 -8.91
C VAL A 143 -7.82 3.51 -10.42
N VAL A 144 -7.72 4.61 -11.20
CA VAL A 144 -7.74 4.54 -12.67
C VAL A 144 -6.57 3.73 -13.21
N VAL A 145 -5.34 4.01 -12.74
CA VAL A 145 -4.15 3.25 -13.16
C VAL A 145 -4.30 1.77 -12.79
N LEU A 146 -4.75 1.47 -11.59
CA LEU A 146 -4.97 0.10 -11.12
C LEU A 146 -6.02 -0.63 -11.97
N PHE A 147 -7.12 0.04 -12.31
CA PHE A 147 -8.16 -0.50 -13.18
C PHE A 147 -7.63 -0.85 -14.57
N LEU A 148 -6.85 0.04 -15.20
CA LEU A 148 -6.22 -0.21 -16.49
C LEU A 148 -5.26 -1.41 -16.43
N MET A 149 -4.42 -1.47 -15.40
CA MET A 149 -3.49 -2.57 -15.18
C MET A 149 -4.20 -3.92 -15.03
N ILE A 150 -5.25 -4.00 -14.19
CA ILE A 150 -6.00 -5.24 -13.93
C ILE A 150 -6.73 -5.70 -15.19
N THR A 151 -7.42 -4.78 -15.86
CA THR A 151 -8.20 -5.08 -17.07
C THR A 151 -7.30 -5.66 -18.14
N ALA A 152 -6.18 -5.02 -18.44
CA ALA A 152 -5.22 -5.54 -19.42
C ALA A 152 -4.49 -6.81 -18.94
N SER A 153 -4.46 -7.09 -17.64
CA SER A 153 -3.89 -8.32 -17.06
C SER A 153 -4.86 -9.50 -17.07
N THR A 154 -6.10 -9.34 -17.55
CA THR A 154 -7.05 -10.44 -17.71
C THR A 154 -6.59 -11.44 -18.76
N TYR A 155 -7.06 -12.70 -18.63
CA TYR A 155 -6.68 -13.78 -19.55
C TYR A 155 -7.06 -13.45 -21.01
N ALA A 156 -8.26 -12.91 -21.23
CA ALA A 156 -8.76 -12.58 -22.56
C ALA A 156 -7.86 -11.57 -23.29
N ILE A 157 -7.52 -10.45 -22.65
CA ILE A 157 -6.69 -9.41 -23.28
C ILE A 157 -5.27 -9.91 -23.50
N ARG A 158 -4.68 -10.60 -22.52
CA ARG A 158 -3.32 -11.11 -22.63
C ARG A 158 -3.11 -12.13 -23.74
N VAL A 159 -4.12 -12.97 -24.02
CA VAL A 159 -4.06 -13.96 -25.09
C VAL A 159 -4.34 -13.32 -26.45
N SER A 160 -5.21 -12.30 -26.48
CA SER A 160 -5.50 -11.56 -27.71
C SER A 160 -4.34 -10.66 -28.15
N ASN A 161 -3.73 -9.92 -27.23
CA ASN A 161 -2.62 -9.01 -27.52
C ASN A 161 -1.74 -8.84 -26.27
N TYR A 162 -0.54 -9.43 -26.31
CA TYR A 162 0.40 -9.39 -25.19
C TYR A 162 1.03 -8.02 -24.97
N ASP A 163 1.16 -7.20 -26.02
CA ASP A 163 1.79 -5.88 -25.93
C ASP A 163 0.92 -4.91 -25.12
N ILE A 164 -0.41 -4.96 -25.29
CA ILE A 164 -1.34 -4.19 -24.47
C ILE A 164 -1.11 -4.51 -22.99
N PHE A 165 -1.03 -5.80 -22.65
CA PHE A 165 -0.68 -6.22 -21.29
C PHE A 165 0.66 -5.65 -20.85
N TRP A 166 1.70 -5.76 -21.67
CA TRP A 166 3.05 -5.33 -21.31
C TRP A 166 3.14 -3.83 -21.04
N TYR A 167 2.63 -2.99 -21.96
CA TYR A 167 2.68 -1.53 -21.83
C TYR A 167 1.82 -1.03 -20.66
N THR A 168 0.59 -1.53 -20.52
CA THR A 168 -0.29 -1.11 -19.43
C THR A 168 0.21 -1.60 -18.07
N HIS A 169 0.78 -2.81 -17.98
CA HIS A 169 1.30 -3.32 -16.72
C HIS A 169 2.53 -2.54 -16.25
N ASN A 170 3.33 -1.94 -17.16
CA ASN A 170 4.42 -1.02 -16.81
C ASN A 170 3.94 0.28 -16.13
N LEU A 171 2.65 0.60 -16.15
CA LEU A 171 2.09 1.70 -15.36
C LEU A 171 2.26 1.52 -13.84
N PHE A 172 2.73 0.34 -13.38
CA PHE A 172 3.11 0.14 -11.98
C PHE A 172 4.13 1.20 -11.49
N PHE A 173 5.05 1.67 -12.33
CA PHE A 173 5.97 2.76 -11.96
C PHE A 173 5.20 4.03 -11.59
N VAL A 174 4.21 4.41 -12.40
CA VAL A 174 3.34 5.56 -12.14
C VAL A 174 2.51 5.32 -10.88
N PHE A 175 1.97 4.12 -10.69
CA PHE A 175 1.24 3.74 -9.49
C PHE A 175 2.08 3.90 -8.21
N TYR A 176 3.33 3.46 -8.19
CA TYR A 176 4.21 3.62 -7.02
C TYR A 176 4.59 5.09 -6.76
N MET A 177 4.78 5.89 -7.81
CA MET A 177 5.02 7.34 -7.65
C MET A 177 3.79 8.04 -7.04
N LEU A 178 2.60 7.74 -7.56
CA LEU A 178 1.35 8.26 -7.02
C LEU A 178 1.10 7.78 -5.58
N LEU A 179 1.44 6.53 -5.26
CA LEU A 179 1.34 5.99 -3.90
C LEU A 179 2.24 6.74 -2.92
N MET A 180 3.47 7.11 -3.30
CA MET A 180 4.33 7.94 -2.45
C MET A 180 3.72 9.33 -2.18
N LEU A 181 3.18 9.97 -3.24
CA LEU A 181 2.51 11.25 -3.10
C LEU A 181 1.23 11.15 -2.27
N HIS A 182 0.44 10.09 -2.45
CA HIS A 182 -0.82 9.87 -1.74
C HIS A 182 -0.64 9.88 -0.22
N VAL A 183 0.41 9.25 0.30
CA VAL A 183 0.65 9.18 1.76
C VAL A 183 1.32 10.45 2.31
N SER A 184 1.91 11.28 1.45
CA SER A 184 2.51 12.57 1.88
C SER A 184 1.48 13.63 2.31
N GLY A 185 0.20 13.46 1.95
CA GLY A 185 -0.82 14.48 2.17
C GLY A 185 -1.26 14.69 3.63
N GLY A 186 -0.81 13.85 4.58
CA GLY A 186 -0.91 14.13 6.03
C GLY A 186 -2.30 14.44 6.58
N LEU A 187 -3.37 14.03 5.88
CA LEU A 187 -4.75 14.49 6.14
C LEU A 187 -5.29 14.02 7.50
N LEU A 188 -4.82 12.87 7.99
CA LEU A 188 -5.19 12.35 9.30
C LEU A 188 -4.17 12.83 10.35
N LYS A 189 -4.62 13.75 11.19
CA LYS A 189 -3.88 14.24 12.36
C LYS A 189 -4.34 13.51 13.62
N TYR A 190 -3.43 13.34 14.59
CA TYR A 190 -3.75 12.84 15.91
C TYR A 190 -3.46 13.92 16.95
N GLN A 191 -4.15 13.86 18.08
CA GLN A 191 -3.90 14.80 19.17
C GLN A 191 -2.65 14.37 19.94
N THR A 192 -1.69 15.29 20.12
CA THR A 192 -0.43 15.00 20.82
C THR A 192 -0.53 15.24 22.33
N ASN A 193 -1.42 16.11 22.77
CA ASN A 193 -1.53 16.54 24.16
C ASN A 193 -2.76 15.93 24.87
N LEU A 194 -2.90 14.60 24.81
CA LEU A 194 -3.98 13.86 25.48
C LEU A 194 -3.98 14.04 27.00
N ASP A 195 -2.80 14.21 27.60
CA ASP A 195 -2.64 14.34 29.05
C ASP A 195 -3.08 15.72 29.56
N THR A 196 -2.83 16.80 28.79
CA THR A 196 -3.19 18.18 29.16
C THR A 196 -4.54 18.63 28.60
N HIS A 197 -5.03 17.97 27.54
CA HIS A 197 -6.35 18.17 26.97
C HIS A 197 -7.05 16.81 26.75
N PRO A 198 -7.61 16.21 27.81
CA PRO A 198 -8.36 14.98 27.66
C PRO A 198 -9.68 15.25 26.92
N PRO A 199 -10.14 14.31 26.09
CA PRO A 199 -11.38 14.45 25.34
C PRO A 199 -12.60 14.71 26.23
N GLY A 200 -13.42 15.71 25.86
CA GLY A 200 -14.57 16.12 26.66
C GLY A 200 -14.23 16.96 27.90
N CYS A 201 -13.00 17.49 28.00
CA CYS A 201 -12.68 18.48 29.03
C CYS A 201 -13.42 19.80 28.81
N ILE A 202 -13.69 20.52 29.91
CA ILE A 202 -14.39 21.81 29.87
C ILE A 202 -13.35 22.93 29.88
N ASN A 203 -13.42 23.84 28.90
CA ASN A 203 -12.55 25.00 28.81
C ASN A 203 -13.19 26.20 29.54
N LEU A 204 -12.67 26.56 30.71
CA LEU A 204 -13.19 27.66 31.54
C LEU A 204 -13.14 29.03 30.85
N ASN A 205 -12.17 29.25 29.96
CA ASN A 205 -12.00 30.53 29.27
C ASN A 205 -13.07 30.75 28.18
N ARG A 206 -13.61 29.67 27.59
CA ARG A 206 -14.68 29.73 26.57
C ARG A 206 -16.06 29.92 27.19
N THR A 207 -16.30 29.36 28.38
CA THR A 207 -17.55 29.53 29.13
C THR A 207 -17.77 30.94 29.67
N SER A 208 -16.72 31.77 29.80
CA SER A 208 -16.89 33.18 30.22
C SER A 208 -17.55 34.06 29.13
N SER A 209 -17.50 33.65 27.85
CA SER A 209 -18.16 34.36 26.74
C SER A 209 -19.56 33.82 26.39
N GLN A 210 -20.01 32.74 27.02
CA GLN A 210 -21.39 32.27 26.94
C GLN A 210 -21.98 32.29 28.35
N ASN A 211 -22.65 33.38 28.70
CA ASN A 211 -23.53 33.45 29.86
C ASN A 211 -24.63 32.38 29.69
N ILE A 212 -24.35 31.15 30.12
CA ILE A 212 -25.35 30.11 30.34
C ILE A 212 -25.47 29.98 31.85
N SER A 213 -26.60 30.44 32.35
CA SER A 213 -27.09 30.21 33.70
C SER A 213 -26.90 28.74 34.09
N LEU A 214 -26.09 28.49 35.11
CA LEU A 214 -26.04 27.25 35.85
C LEU A 214 -27.48 26.88 36.27
N PRO A 215 -27.95 25.62 36.12
CA PRO A 215 -29.25 25.24 36.66
C PRO A 215 -29.25 25.45 38.18
N GLU A 216 -30.30 26.09 38.69
CA GLU A 216 -30.62 26.31 40.11
C GLU A 216 -30.79 24.99 40.87
N TYR A 217 -29.72 24.25 41.11
CA TYR A 217 -29.73 23.07 41.99
C TYR A 217 -28.64 23.10 43.07
N PHE A 218 -27.89 24.20 43.18
CA PHE A 218 -26.76 24.33 44.11
C PHE A 218 -26.87 25.49 45.11
N SER A 219 -28.10 25.92 45.45
CA SER A 219 -28.28 27.05 46.38
C SER A 219 -29.13 26.74 47.63
N GLU A 220 -29.43 25.48 47.92
CA GLU A 220 -30.02 25.11 49.21
C GLU A 220 -29.08 24.17 49.96
N HIS A 221 -28.86 24.44 51.25
CA HIS A 221 -27.97 23.76 52.20
C HIS A 221 -26.54 24.29 52.33
N PHE A 222 -26.41 25.59 52.57
CA PHE A 222 -25.43 26.10 53.52
C PHE A 222 -26.16 26.91 54.58
N HIS A 223 -26.44 26.31 55.74
CA HIS A 223 -26.58 26.99 57.04
C HIS A 223 -26.85 25.96 58.15
N GLU A 224 -25.86 25.74 59.03
CA GLU A 224 -25.95 25.53 60.50
C GLU A 224 -24.86 24.58 61.06
N PRO A 225 -24.43 24.76 62.33
CA PRO A 225 -23.08 24.44 62.80
C PRO A 225 -22.90 23.05 63.44
N PHE A 226 -21.63 22.64 63.53
CA PHE A 226 -21.07 21.41 64.14
C PHE A 226 -21.68 21.00 65.49
N PRO A 227 -21.70 19.68 65.77
CA PRO A 227 -20.94 19.17 66.91
C PRO A 227 -20.12 17.89 66.65
N GLU A 228 -19.13 17.70 67.53
CA GLU A 228 -18.17 16.60 67.66
C GLU A 228 -18.82 15.21 67.78
N GLU A 229 -18.23 14.16 67.18
CA GLU A 229 -17.73 12.96 67.89
C GLU A 229 -17.03 11.97 66.92
N PHE A 230 -16.01 11.28 67.46
CA PHE A 230 -15.07 10.35 66.85
C PHE A 230 -15.72 9.06 66.27
N SER A 231 -15.29 8.63 65.07
CA SER A 231 -14.72 7.28 64.81
C SER A 231 -14.41 7.07 63.31
N LYS A 232 -13.51 6.12 63.03
CA LYS A 232 -12.61 6.02 61.86
C LYS A 232 -13.13 4.98 60.83
N PRO A 233 -12.41 4.71 59.72
CA PRO A 233 -12.81 4.98 58.34
C PRO A 233 -13.31 3.74 57.57
N GLU A 234 -14.20 3.90 56.59
CA GLU A 234 -14.20 3.04 55.40
C GLU A 234 -15.02 3.63 54.23
N GLU A 235 -14.29 3.85 53.13
CA GLU A 235 -14.66 3.38 51.80
C GLU A 235 -15.95 3.93 51.14
N PHE A 236 -15.92 5.19 50.68
CA PHE A 236 -16.57 5.58 49.40
C PHE A 236 -16.14 6.99 48.95
N THR A 237 -14.96 7.13 48.33
CA THR A 237 -14.60 8.35 47.58
C THR A 237 -14.60 8.05 46.09
N GLN A 238 -15.76 8.20 45.46
CA GLN A 238 -15.84 8.17 44.00
C GLN A 238 -16.98 9.06 43.48
N ASN A 239 -16.85 10.38 43.68
CA ASN A 239 -17.71 11.35 42.99
C ASN A 239 -16.86 12.33 42.15
N THR A 240 -16.87 12.04 40.85
CA THR A 240 -16.91 13.00 39.72
C THR A 240 -15.81 14.06 39.64
N PHE A 241 -14.60 13.66 39.24
CA PHE A 241 -13.62 14.60 38.67
C PHE A 241 -14.11 15.13 37.32
N VAL A 242 -14.67 16.34 37.31
CA VAL A 242 -14.82 17.13 36.08
C VAL A 242 -13.42 17.52 35.61
N LYS A 243 -12.97 17.00 34.46
CA LYS A 243 -11.64 17.30 33.92
C LYS A 243 -11.65 18.67 33.22
N ILE A 244 -10.91 19.62 33.76
CA ILE A 244 -10.70 20.95 33.20
C ILE A 244 -9.57 20.87 32.15
N CYS A 245 -9.74 21.51 30.99
CA CYS A 245 -8.66 21.57 29.98
C CYS A 245 -7.52 22.47 30.48
N MET A 246 -6.28 21.98 30.49
CA MET A 246 -5.12 22.78 30.91
C MET A 246 -4.50 23.57 29.75
N GLU A 247 -4.62 23.06 28.52
CA GLU A 247 -4.10 23.67 27.29
C GLU A 247 -5.06 23.44 26.11
N GLU A 248 -4.91 24.20 25.03
CA GLU A 248 -5.64 23.95 23.77
C GLU A 248 -5.17 22.64 23.09
N PRO A 249 -6.04 21.93 22.36
CA PRO A 249 -5.66 20.69 21.71
C PRO A 249 -4.70 20.95 20.55
N ARG A 250 -3.61 20.19 20.52
CA ARG A 250 -2.58 20.23 19.48
C ARG A 250 -2.68 19.00 18.59
N PHE A 251 -2.77 19.20 17.28
CA PHE A 251 -2.91 18.13 16.31
C PHE A 251 -1.68 18.03 15.42
N GLN A 252 -1.07 16.85 15.34
CA GLN A 252 0.07 16.58 14.48
C GLN A 252 -0.26 15.52 13.44
N ALA A 253 0.21 15.70 12.20
CA ALA A 253 0.10 14.68 11.17
C ALA A 253 0.99 13.48 11.52
N ASN A 254 0.47 12.26 11.35
CA ASN A 254 1.26 11.06 11.55
C ASN A 254 2.32 10.92 10.45
N PHE A 255 3.54 10.51 10.82
CA PHE A 255 4.59 10.27 9.85
C PHE A 255 4.18 9.10 8.93
N PRO A 256 4.25 9.26 7.60
CA PRO A 256 3.79 8.22 6.68
C PRO A 256 4.67 6.98 6.87
N GLN A 257 4.12 5.85 7.33
CA GLN A 257 4.92 4.62 7.47
C GLN A 257 5.10 3.90 6.12
N THR A 258 4.26 4.21 5.13
CA THR A 258 4.20 3.53 3.82
C THR A 258 5.54 3.51 3.07
N TRP A 259 6.36 4.56 3.17
CA TRP A 259 7.67 4.58 2.50
C TRP A 259 8.63 3.50 3.04
N LEU A 260 8.53 3.14 4.33
CA LEU A 260 9.34 2.05 4.92
C LEU A 260 8.97 0.70 4.30
N TRP A 261 7.67 0.46 4.09
CA TRP A 261 7.18 -0.79 3.53
C TRP A 261 7.60 -0.98 2.07
N ILE A 262 7.66 0.10 1.31
CA ILE A 262 7.77 0.06 -0.15
C ILE A 262 9.21 0.29 -0.63
N SER A 263 9.97 1.16 0.01
CA SER A 263 11.32 1.53 -0.44
C SER A 263 12.25 0.33 -0.55
N GLY A 264 12.27 -0.56 0.45
CA GLY A 264 13.11 -1.76 0.45
C GLY A 264 12.88 -2.68 -0.76
N PRO A 265 11.66 -3.24 -0.95
CA PRO A 265 11.35 -4.08 -2.11
C PRO A 265 11.50 -3.37 -3.44
N LEU A 266 11.18 -2.07 -3.53
CA LEU A 266 11.33 -1.29 -4.75
C LEU A 266 12.80 -1.13 -5.12
N CYS A 267 13.66 -0.77 -4.17
CA CYS A 267 15.10 -0.69 -4.36
C CYS A 267 15.68 -2.06 -4.77
N LEU A 268 15.24 -3.14 -4.11
CA LEU A 268 15.65 -4.50 -4.46
C LEU A 268 15.26 -4.88 -5.90
N TYR A 269 14.02 -4.55 -6.31
CA TYR A 269 13.53 -4.76 -7.67
C TYR A 269 14.35 -3.96 -8.69
N CYS A 270 14.59 -2.67 -8.42
CA CYS A 270 15.40 -1.81 -9.28
C CYS A 270 16.84 -2.32 -9.41
N ALA A 271 17.48 -2.71 -8.31
CA ALA A 271 18.82 -3.26 -8.32
C ALA A 271 18.90 -4.58 -9.11
N GLU A 272 17.92 -5.47 -8.96
CA GLU A 272 17.88 -6.73 -9.70
C GLU A 272 17.58 -6.49 -11.20
N ARG A 273 16.74 -5.51 -11.54
CA ARG A 273 16.48 -5.09 -12.92
C ARG A 273 17.74 -4.49 -13.57
N LEU A 274 18.46 -3.64 -12.84
CA LEU A 274 19.74 -3.07 -13.28
C LEU A 274 20.80 -4.17 -13.47
N TYR A 275 20.91 -5.11 -12.54
CA TYR A 275 21.80 -6.26 -12.67
C TYR A 275 21.49 -7.08 -13.94
N ARG A 276 20.20 -7.34 -14.22
CA ARG A 276 19.78 -8.04 -15.44
C ARG A 276 20.16 -7.27 -16.70
N TYR A 277 19.97 -5.96 -16.71
CA TYR A 277 20.32 -5.08 -17.82
C TYR A 277 21.84 -5.09 -18.10
N ILE A 278 22.66 -4.94 -17.05
CA ILE A 278 24.13 -5.00 -17.18
C ILE A 278 24.58 -6.37 -17.70
N ARG A 279 23.93 -7.46 -17.25
CA ARG A 279 24.24 -8.82 -17.70
C ARG A 279 23.78 -9.10 -19.14
N SER A 280 22.64 -8.54 -19.57
CA SER A 280 22.09 -8.78 -20.91
C SER A 280 22.85 -8.03 -22.00
N ASN A 281 23.47 -6.89 -21.69
CA ASN A 281 24.17 -6.02 -22.65
C ASN A 281 25.44 -6.61 -23.29
N LYS A 282 25.80 -7.86 -22.98
CA LYS A 282 26.90 -8.54 -23.67
C LYS A 282 26.41 -9.13 -25.00
N PRO A 283 26.90 -8.64 -26.16
CA PRO A 283 26.48 -9.14 -27.46
C PRO A 283 26.82 -10.62 -27.62
N VAL A 284 26.11 -11.27 -28.53
CA VAL A 284 26.26 -12.68 -28.87
C VAL A 284 26.64 -12.77 -30.34
N THR A 285 27.61 -13.62 -30.67
CA THR A 285 28.03 -13.82 -32.05
C THR A 285 27.19 -14.93 -32.68
N ILE A 286 26.55 -14.64 -33.81
CA ILE A 286 25.81 -15.62 -34.61
C ILE A 286 26.82 -16.38 -35.47
N ILE A 287 26.82 -17.70 -35.38
CA ILE A 287 27.71 -18.57 -36.15
C ILE A 287 27.05 -18.99 -37.46
N SER A 288 25.79 -19.39 -37.38
CA SER A 288 25.05 -19.88 -38.55
C SER A 288 23.56 -19.75 -38.31
N VAL A 289 22.84 -19.48 -39.39
CA VAL A 289 21.39 -19.45 -39.44
C VAL A 289 20.97 -20.48 -40.47
N ILE A 290 20.12 -21.43 -40.08
CA ILE A 290 19.70 -22.55 -40.91
C ILE A 290 18.17 -22.50 -41.02
N SER A 291 17.64 -22.49 -42.24
CA SER A 291 16.21 -22.60 -42.48
C SER A 291 15.79 -24.06 -42.53
N HIS A 292 14.76 -24.42 -41.80
CA HIS A 292 14.13 -25.73 -41.78
C HIS A 292 12.74 -25.66 -42.46
N PRO A 293 12.20 -26.79 -42.95
CA PRO A 293 10.82 -26.85 -43.44
C PRO A 293 9.80 -26.47 -42.36
N SER A 294 8.61 -26.01 -42.78
CA SER A 294 7.51 -25.55 -41.89
C SER A 294 7.78 -24.22 -41.16
N ASP A 295 8.46 -23.29 -41.82
CA ASP A 295 8.72 -21.93 -41.34
C ASP A 295 9.44 -21.91 -39.98
N VAL A 296 10.45 -22.76 -39.83
CA VAL A 296 11.30 -22.82 -38.64
C VAL A 296 12.72 -22.41 -39.01
N MET A 297 13.33 -21.56 -38.21
CA MET A 297 14.73 -21.15 -38.34
C MET A 297 15.52 -21.57 -37.10
N GLU A 298 16.67 -22.18 -37.35
CA GLU A 298 17.66 -22.54 -36.33
C GLU A 298 18.75 -21.47 -36.31
N ILE A 299 18.95 -20.84 -35.15
CA ILE A 299 20.02 -19.87 -34.94
C ILE A 299 21.05 -20.49 -34.01
N ARG A 300 22.30 -20.64 -34.50
CA ARG A 300 23.44 -21.08 -33.71
C ARG A 300 24.30 -19.89 -33.32
N MET A 301 24.65 -19.84 -32.05
CA MET A 301 25.29 -18.70 -31.41
C MET A 301 26.44 -19.14 -30.51
N VAL A 302 27.37 -18.22 -30.26
CA VAL A 302 28.43 -18.38 -29.26
C VAL A 302 28.52 -17.13 -28.38
N LYS A 303 28.72 -17.37 -27.08
CA LYS A 303 28.86 -16.33 -26.07
C LYS A 303 29.90 -16.77 -25.05
N GLU A 304 30.83 -15.89 -24.73
CA GLU A 304 31.86 -16.16 -23.74
C GLU A 304 31.27 -16.50 -22.37
N ASN A 305 31.83 -17.54 -21.73
CA ASN A 305 31.43 -18.00 -20.40
C ASN A 305 29.94 -18.35 -20.27
N PHE A 306 29.26 -18.68 -21.37
CA PHE A 306 27.88 -19.11 -21.34
C PHE A 306 27.78 -20.60 -21.00
N LYS A 307 27.12 -20.91 -19.89
CA LYS A 307 26.78 -22.27 -19.47
C LYS A 307 25.27 -22.39 -19.40
N ALA A 308 24.73 -23.42 -20.05
CA ALA A 308 23.30 -23.70 -20.02
C ALA A 308 23.04 -25.20 -19.83
N ARG A 309 21.86 -25.53 -19.32
CA ARG A 309 21.38 -26.90 -19.14
C ARG A 309 20.21 -27.18 -20.10
N PRO A 310 20.02 -28.43 -20.53
CA PRO A 310 18.87 -28.82 -21.33
C PRO A 310 17.54 -28.41 -20.67
N GLY A 311 16.59 -27.94 -21.47
CA GLY A 311 15.28 -27.46 -21.00
C GLY A 311 15.26 -26.04 -20.44
N GLN A 312 16.40 -25.33 -20.42
CA GLN A 312 16.41 -23.89 -20.14
C GLN A 312 16.01 -23.08 -21.39
N TYR A 313 15.52 -21.86 -21.17
CA TYR A 313 15.25 -20.89 -22.22
C TYR A 313 16.18 -19.69 -22.10
N ILE A 314 16.42 -19.02 -23.22
CA ILE A 314 17.11 -17.73 -23.30
C ILE A 314 16.10 -16.66 -23.73
N ILE A 315 16.45 -15.40 -23.51
CA ILE A 315 15.70 -14.26 -24.02
C ILE A 315 16.56 -13.61 -25.09
N LEU A 316 16.01 -13.47 -26.30
CA LEU A 316 16.66 -12.81 -27.42
C LEU A 316 16.16 -11.36 -27.51
N HIS A 317 17.11 -10.44 -27.68
CA HIS A 317 16.89 -9.03 -27.96
C HIS A 317 17.62 -8.72 -29.27
N CYS A 318 16.87 -8.26 -30.27
CA CYS A 318 17.41 -7.96 -31.59
C CYS A 318 17.11 -6.48 -31.93
N PRO A 319 18.00 -5.54 -31.58
CA PRO A 319 17.76 -4.10 -31.75
C PRO A 319 17.47 -3.68 -33.19
N SER A 320 17.95 -4.44 -34.19
CA SER A 320 17.69 -4.17 -35.60
C SER A 320 16.27 -4.50 -36.05
N VAL A 321 15.56 -5.36 -35.30
CA VAL A 321 14.14 -5.70 -35.55
C VAL A 321 13.24 -4.88 -34.64
N SER A 322 13.51 -4.90 -33.33
CA SER A 322 12.76 -4.11 -32.35
C SER A 322 13.68 -3.70 -31.20
N ALA A 323 13.72 -2.39 -30.92
CA ALA A 323 14.59 -1.82 -29.90
C ALA A 323 14.18 -2.22 -28.47
N LEU A 324 12.90 -2.57 -28.25
CA LEU A 324 12.34 -2.75 -26.91
C LEU A 324 11.88 -4.19 -26.63
N GLU A 325 11.64 -4.99 -27.66
CA GLU A 325 11.07 -6.33 -27.51
C GLU A 325 12.11 -7.40 -27.18
N ASN A 326 11.74 -8.25 -26.22
CA ASN A 326 12.59 -9.30 -25.70
C ASN A 326 11.78 -10.60 -25.70
N HIS A 327 12.17 -11.57 -26.53
CA HIS A 327 11.36 -12.78 -26.75
C HIS A 327 12.05 -14.03 -26.18
N PRO A 328 11.34 -14.85 -25.37
CA PRO A 328 11.91 -16.05 -24.79
C PRO A 328 11.88 -17.24 -25.77
N PHE A 329 13.01 -17.94 -25.92
CA PHE A 329 13.14 -19.15 -26.73
C PHE A 329 13.83 -20.27 -25.97
N THR A 330 13.29 -21.49 -26.07
CA THR A 330 13.88 -22.66 -25.44
C THR A 330 15.18 -23.06 -26.15
N LEU A 331 16.22 -23.38 -25.39
CA LEU A 331 17.46 -23.90 -25.93
C LEU A 331 17.24 -25.31 -26.48
N THR A 332 17.49 -25.47 -27.77
CA THR A 332 17.48 -26.76 -28.47
C THR A 332 18.88 -27.38 -28.53
N MET A 333 19.92 -26.55 -28.42
CA MET A 333 21.31 -26.98 -28.34
C MET A 333 22.01 -26.25 -27.19
N CYS A 334 22.60 -27.01 -26.27
CA CYS A 334 23.37 -26.48 -25.14
C CYS A 334 24.88 -26.52 -25.44
N PRO A 335 25.66 -25.59 -24.87
CA PRO A 335 27.10 -25.62 -25.00
C PRO A 335 27.68 -26.80 -24.21
N THR A 336 28.63 -27.50 -24.81
CA THR A 336 29.37 -28.63 -24.23
C THR A 336 30.81 -28.21 -23.95
N GLU A 337 31.56 -28.94 -23.13
CA GLU A 337 32.97 -28.65 -22.84
C GLU A 337 33.84 -28.54 -24.10
N THR A 338 33.49 -29.29 -25.16
CA THR A 338 34.20 -29.30 -26.44
C THR A 338 33.66 -28.30 -27.47
N LYS A 339 32.42 -27.81 -27.30
CA LYS A 339 31.75 -26.90 -28.25
C LYS A 339 30.97 -25.83 -27.48
N ALA A 340 31.48 -24.61 -27.50
CA ALA A 340 30.85 -23.45 -26.85
C ALA A 340 29.58 -22.93 -27.58
N THR A 341 29.12 -23.62 -28.61
CA THR A 341 27.97 -23.24 -29.42
C THR A 341 26.66 -23.66 -28.76
N PHE A 342 25.68 -22.75 -28.74
CA PHE A 342 24.32 -23.03 -28.32
C PHE A 342 23.35 -22.57 -29.41
N GLY A 343 22.12 -23.07 -29.38
CA GLY A 343 21.16 -22.77 -30.44
C GLY A 343 19.72 -22.87 -30.00
N VAL A 344 18.88 -22.18 -30.74
CA VAL A 344 17.42 -22.16 -30.60
C VAL A 344 16.76 -22.44 -31.94
N HIS A 345 15.60 -23.06 -31.90
CA HIS A 345 14.69 -23.14 -33.04
C HIS A 345 13.53 -22.20 -32.78
N LEU A 346 13.24 -21.34 -33.75
CA LEU A 346 12.17 -20.36 -33.69
C LEU A 346 11.27 -20.53 -34.91
N LYS A 347 9.97 -20.55 -34.65
CA LYS A 347 8.94 -20.64 -35.69
C LYS A 347 8.55 -19.22 -36.08
N ILE A 348 8.44 -18.96 -37.37
CA ILE A 348 7.97 -17.70 -37.95
C ILE A 348 6.45 -17.68 -37.80
N VAL A 349 5.92 -16.83 -36.91
CA VAL A 349 4.48 -16.77 -36.59
C VAL A 349 3.92 -15.34 -36.60
N GLY A 350 4.75 -14.34 -36.32
CA GLY A 350 4.32 -12.93 -36.30
C GLY A 350 5.46 -11.98 -36.63
N ASP A 351 5.20 -10.68 -36.62
CA ASP A 351 6.07 -9.65 -37.21
C ASP A 351 7.53 -9.63 -36.69
N TRP A 352 7.76 -10.08 -35.44
CA TRP A 352 9.11 -10.14 -34.87
C TRP A 352 9.90 -11.39 -35.28
N THR A 353 9.22 -12.54 -35.42
CA THR A 353 9.82 -13.86 -35.73
C THR A 353 9.83 -14.11 -37.22
#